data_AF-A0A659PVM7-F1
#
_entry.id   AF-A0A659PVM7-F1
#
_cell.length_a   1.000
_cell.length_b   1.000
_cell.length_c   1.000
_cell.angle_alpha   90.00
_cell.angle_beta   90.00
_cell.angle_gamma   90.00
#
_symmetry.space_group_name_H-M   'P 1'
#
loop_
_entity.id
_entity.type
_entity.pdbx_description
1 polymer ?
#
loop_
_entity_poly.entity_id
_entity_poly.type
_entity_poly.pdbx_seq_one_letter_code
_entity_poly.pdbx_strand_id
1 'polypeptide(L)'
;MSTTDSIVSSQAKQSSWRKSDTTWTLGLFGTAIGAGVLFFPIRAGFGGLIPILLMLVLAYPIAFYCHRALARLCLSGSNPSGNITETVEEHFGKTGGVVITFLYFFAICPLLWIYGVTIT
;
A
#
# COMPACT_ATOMS: atom_id res chain seq x y z
N MET A 1 12.34 8.71 -43.91
CA MET A 1 10.92 8.83 -44.31
C MET A 1 10.20 7.60 -43.75
N SER A 2 9.21 7.84 -42.88
CA SER A 2 8.26 6.88 -42.26
C SER A 2 8.74 5.92 -41.17
N THR A 3 8.81 6.46 -39.95
CA THR A 3 8.32 5.81 -38.72
C THR A 3 6.79 5.87 -38.69
N THR A 4 6.08 4.75 -38.75
CA THR A 4 4.70 4.61 -38.18
C THR A 4 4.24 3.15 -38.15
N ASP A 5 3.64 2.78 -37.02
CA ASP A 5 2.64 1.72 -36.84
C ASP A 5 3.12 0.25 -36.93
N SER A 6 2.96 -0.60 -35.93
CA SER A 6 1.92 -0.62 -34.91
C SER A 6 2.25 -1.63 -33.82
N ILE A 7 2.31 -1.14 -32.58
CA ILE A 7 1.64 -1.69 -31.41
C ILE A 7 1.50 -3.23 -31.44
N VAL A 8 2.60 -3.94 -31.19
CA VAL A 8 2.49 -5.28 -30.61
C VAL A 8 1.96 -5.06 -29.20
N SER A 9 0.63 -5.15 -29.11
CA SER A 9 -0.08 -5.40 -27.87
C SER A 9 0.71 -6.47 -27.10
N SER A 10 1.46 -6.05 -26.10
CA SER A 10 1.89 -6.93 -25.03
C SER A 10 0.62 -7.33 -24.30
N GLN A 11 -0.08 -8.31 -24.87
CA GLN A 11 -1.24 -8.94 -24.28
C GLN A 11 -0.75 -9.46 -22.92
N ALA A 12 -1.08 -8.71 -21.87
CA ALA A 12 -0.71 -9.03 -20.50
C ALA A 12 -1.38 -10.35 -20.17
N LYS A 13 -0.68 -11.45 -20.42
CA LYS A 13 -1.12 -12.80 -20.13
C LYS A 13 -1.43 -12.80 -18.63
N GLN A 14 -2.70 -12.85 -18.27
CA GLN A 14 -3.12 -12.86 -16.86
C GLN A 14 -2.38 -14.02 -16.21
N SER A 15 -1.44 -13.66 -15.31
CA SER A 15 -0.66 -14.62 -14.55
C SER A 15 -1.64 -15.53 -13.83
N SER A 16 -1.61 -16.82 -14.13
CA SER A 16 -2.34 -17.83 -13.35
C SER A 16 -1.94 -17.67 -11.88
N TRP A 17 -2.92 -17.71 -10.97
CA TRP A 17 -2.67 -17.61 -9.53
C TRP A 17 -1.66 -18.68 -9.09
N ARG A 18 -0.61 -18.25 -8.39
CA ARG A 18 0.47 -19.11 -7.89
C ARG A 18 0.29 -19.34 -6.40
N LYS A 19 0.86 -20.43 -5.89
CA LYS A 19 0.88 -20.71 -4.43
C LYS A 19 1.52 -19.56 -3.63
N SER A 20 2.52 -18.89 -4.21
CA SER A 20 3.13 -17.69 -3.64
C SER A 20 2.12 -16.58 -3.40
N ASP A 21 1.15 -16.42 -4.30
CA ASP A 21 0.21 -15.30 -4.28
C ASP A 21 -0.75 -15.47 -3.10
N THR A 22 -1.14 -16.71 -2.80
CA THR A 22 -1.86 -17.05 -1.55
C THR A 22 -1.03 -16.69 -0.32
N THR A 23 0.24 -17.11 -0.26
CA THR A 23 1.12 -16.82 0.89
C THR A 23 1.28 -15.32 1.12
N TRP A 24 1.56 -14.56 0.07
CA TRP A 24 1.70 -13.09 0.15
C TRP A 24 0.39 -12.41 0.51
N THR A 25 -0.74 -12.86 -0.02
CA THR A 25 -2.07 -12.31 0.31
C THR A 25 -2.40 -12.54 1.78
N LEU A 26 -2.17 -13.75 2.30
CA LEU A 26 -2.37 -14.06 3.73
C LEU A 26 -1.44 -13.25 4.63
N GLY A 27 -0.17 -13.07 4.23
CA GLY A 27 0.78 -12.23 4.96
C GLY A 27 0.34 -10.76 5.02
N LEU A 28 -0.07 -10.19 3.88
CA LEU A 28 -0.59 -8.81 3.78
C LEU A 28 -1.92 -8.64 4.55
N PHE A 29 -2.76 -9.68 4.56
CA PHE A 29 -3.98 -9.67 5.36
C PHE A 29 -3.66 -9.66 6.87
N GLY A 30 -2.69 -10.45 7.31
CA GLY A 30 -2.24 -10.48 8.70
C GLY A 30 -1.75 -9.12 9.21
N THR A 31 -1.02 -8.36 8.37
CA THR A 31 -0.57 -7.00 8.74
C THR A 31 -1.71 -5.98 8.74
N ALA A 32 -2.74 -6.17 7.91
CA ALA A 32 -3.90 -5.30 7.86
C ALA A 32 -4.83 -5.44 9.09
N ILE A 33 -4.97 -6.64 9.66
CA ILE A 33 -5.87 -6.89 10.81
C ILE A 33 -5.38 -6.19 12.09
N GLY A 34 -4.07 -6.22 12.39
CA GLY A 34 -3.40 -5.38 13.40
C GLY A 34 -4.06 -5.19 14.78
N ALA A 35 -3.54 -4.24 15.58
CA ALA A 35 -4.13 -3.85 16.86
C ALA A 35 -5.45 -3.06 16.69
N GLY A 36 -5.70 -2.50 15.51
CA GLY A 36 -6.91 -1.70 15.22
C GLY A 36 -8.20 -2.50 15.35
N VAL A 37 -8.20 -3.78 14.97
CA VAL A 37 -9.37 -4.67 15.10
C VAL A 37 -9.65 -5.03 16.56
N LEU A 38 -8.64 -5.05 17.43
CA LEU A 38 -8.84 -5.34 18.87
C LEU A 38 -9.62 -4.22 19.57
N PHE A 39 -9.36 -2.96 19.22
CA PHE A 39 -10.07 -1.81 19.79
C PHE A 39 -11.32 -1.41 18.98
N PHE A 40 -11.57 -2.07 17.85
CA PHE A 40 -12.68 -1.76 16.97
C PHE A 40 -14.05 -2.02 17.61
N PRO A 41 -14.32 -3.17 18.29
CA PRO A 41 -15.61 -3.40 18.96
C PRO A 41 -15.94 -2.36 20.04
N ILE A 42 -14.91 -1.89 20.76
CA ILE A 42 -15.06 -0.88 21.81
C ILE A 42 -15.49 0.45 21.18
N ARG A 43 -14.77 0.91 20.15
CA ARG A 43 -15.07 2.16 19.44
C ARG A 43 -16.39 2.09 18.65
N ALA A 44 -16.68 0.92 18.09
CA ALA A 44 -17.93 0.61 17.40
C ALA A 44 -19.15 0.67 18.31
N GLY A 45 -19.01 0.17 19.55
CA GLY A 45 -20.07 0.23 20.56
C GLY A 45 -20.46 1.66 20.94
N PHE A 46 -19.48 2.58 21.03
CA PHE A 46 -19.75 4.00 21.31
C PHE A 46 -20.32 4.76 20.11
N GLY A 47 -19.90 4.44 18.88
CA GLY A 47 -20.35 5.12 17.66
C GLY A 47 -21.63 4.55 17.03
N GLY A 48 -21.98 3.30 17.33
CA GLY A 48 -23.06 2.57 16.65
C GLY A 48 -22.66 2.07 15.25
N LEU A 49 -23.57 1.33 14.60
CA LEU A 49 -23.31 0.65 13.32
C LEU A 49 -23.18 1.63 12.13
N ILE A 50 -23.96 2.71 12.13
CA ILE A 50 -24.10 3.63 11.01
C ILE A 50 -22.78 4.34 10.64
N PRO A 51 -22.04 4.97 11.58
CA PRO A 51 -20.76 5.62 11.23
C PRO A 51 -19.70 4.63 10.77
N ILE A 52 -19.75 3.38 11.25
CA ILE A 52 -18.83 2.31 10.80
C ILE A 52 -19.10 1.96 9.35
N LEU A 53 -20.37 1.79 8.97
CA LEU A 53 -20.75 1.48 7.59
C LEU A 53 -20.33 2.62 6.65
N LEU A 54 -20.53 3.87 7.06
CA LEU A 54 -20.11 5.03 6.29
C LEU A 54 -18.58 5.09 6.14
N MET A 55 -17.84 4.86 7.23
CA MET A 55 -16.38 4.80 7.19
C MET A 55 -15.88 3.65 6.32
N LEU A 56 -16.53 2.49 6.33
CA LEU A 56 -16.17 1.36 5.47
C LEU A 56 -16.30 1.73 3.99
N VAL A 57 -17.42 2.34 3.60
CA VAL A 57 -17.69 2.76 2.22
C VAL A 57 -16.68 3.81 1.75
N LEU A 58 -16.22 4.70 2.63
CA LEU A 58 -15.24 5.73 2.31
C LEU A 58 -13.78 5.22 2.35
N ALA A 59 -13.44 4.40 3.33
CA ALA A 59 -12.09 3.89 3.52
C ALA A 59 -11.70 2.89 2.44
N TYR A 60 -12.65 2.06 1.97
CA TYR A 60 -12.40 1.08 0.93
C TYR A 60 -11.79 1.68 -0.36
N PRO A 61 -12.41 2.67 -1.04
CA PRO A 61 -11.85 3.24 -2.25
C PRO A 61 -10.52 3.93 -1.99
N ILE A 62 -10.36 4.62 -0.86
CA ILE A 62 -9.11 5.30 -0.50
C ILE A 62 -7.97 4.27 -0.39
N ALA A 63 -8.18 3.20 0.40
CA ALA A 63 -7.19 2.15 0.56
C ALA A 63 -6.87 1.44 -0.77
N PHE A 64 -7.90 1.10 -1.55
CA PHE A 64 -7.73 0.42 -2.84
C PHE A 64 -6.89 1.25 -3.81
N TYR A 65 -7.20 2.54 -3.98
CA TYR A 65 -6.47 3.40 -4.91
C TYR A 65 -5.05 3.70 -4.43
N CYS A 66 -4.86 3.93 -3.13
CA CYS A 66 -3.53 4.16 -2.56
C CYS A 66 -2.62 2.93 -2.72
N HIS A 67 -3.10 1.73 -2.38
CA HIS A 67 -2.31 0.50 -2.57
C HIS A 67 -2.03 0.21 -4.04
N ARG A 68 -2.99 0.45 -4.94
CA ARG A 68 -2.77 0.30 -6.38
C ARG A 68 -1.76 1.30 -6.93
N ALA A 69 -1.78 2.55 -6.46
CA ALA A 69 -0.80 3.56 -6.83
C ALA A 69 0.61 3.18 -6.34
N LEU A 70 0.73 2.73 -5.08
CA LEU A 70 1.97 2.27 -4.50
C LEU A 70 2.54 1.06 -5.24
N ALA A 71 1.72 0.06 -5.56
CA ALA A 71 2.15 -1.11 -6.33
C ALA A 71 2.68 -0.72 -7.71
N ARG A 72 2.02 0.23 -8.39
CA ARG A 72 2.51 0.76 -9.67
C ARG A 72 3.82 1.53 -9.52
N LEU A 73 3.97 2.31 -8.45
CA LEU A 73 5.22 3.01 -8.15
C LEU A 73 6.36 2.01 -7.96
N CYS A 74 6.20 0.99 -7.12
CA CYS A 74 7.24 -0.01 -6.85
C CYS A 74 7.64 -0.80 -8.10
N LEU A 75 6.69 -1.07 -9.01
CA LEU A 75 6.95 -1.77 -10.28
C LEU A 75 7.52 -0.86 -11.38
N SER A 76 7.52 0.47 -11.18
CA SER A 76 8.00 1.44 -12.16
C SER A 76 9.51 1.68 -12.09
N GLY A 77 10.17 1.22 -11.02
CA GLY A 77 11.62 1.38 -10.86
C GLY A 77 12.40 0.62 -11.91
N SER A 78 13.45 1.23 -12.45
CA SER A 78 14.32 0.61 -13.46
C SER A 78 15.17 -0.53 -12.86
N ASN A 79 15.50 -0.44 -11.57
CA ASN A 79 16.26 -1.45 -10.83
C ASN A 79 15.34 -2.42 -10.08
N PRO A 80 15.26 -3.72 -10.47
CA PRO A 80 14.36 -4.69 -9.83
C PRO A 80 14.70 -5.01 -8.36
N SER A 81 15.95 -4.77 -7.95
CA SER A 81 16.43 -4.93 -6.58
C SER A 81 16.50 -3.61 -5.82
N GLY A 82 16.03 -2.51 -6.42
CA GLY A 82 16.04 -1.19 -5.82
C GLY A 82 14.99 -1.03 -4.73
N ASN A 83 15.22 -0.11 -3.81
CA ASN A 83 14.28 0.20 -2.74
C ASN A 83 13.27 1.27 -3.18
N ILE A 84 12.15 1.41 -2.45
CA ILE A 84 11.14 2.43 -2.75
C ILE A 84 11.70 3.85 -2.82
N THR A 85 12.68 4.19 -1.97
CA THR A 85 13.35 5.50 -1.98
C THR A 85 14.09 5.74 -3.28
N GLU A 86 14.73 4.71 -3.83
CA GLU A 86 15.46 4.77 -5.11
C GLU A 86 14.48 4.95 -6.27
N THR A 87 13.38 4.19 -6.28
CA THR A 87 12.33 4.34 -7.30
C THR A 87 11.69 5.73 -7.28
N VAL A 88 11.49 6.32 -6.09
CA VAL A 88 10.98 7.68 -5.95
C VAL A 88 12.02 8.71 -6.38
N GLU A 89 13.29 8.52 -6.04
CA GLU A 89 14.38 9.39 -6.48
C GLU A 89 14.55 9.37 -8.01
N GLU A 90 14.33 8.22 -8.65
CA GLU A 90 14.33 8.09 -10.11
C GLU A 90 13.21 8.93 -10.78
N HIS A 91 12.00 8.93 -10.21
CA HIS A 91 10.84 9.62 -10.81
C HIS A 91 10.72 11.09 -10.40
N PHE A 92 11.11 11.43 -9.17
CA PHE A 92 10.89 12.74 -8.55
C PHE A 92 12.19 13.46 -8.15
N GLY A 93 13.35 12.85 -8.41
CA GLY A 93 14.65 13.37 -8.03
C GLY A 93 15.01 13.18 -6.55
N LYS A 94 16.24 13.58 -6.20
CA LYS A 94 16.82 13.41 -4.86
C LYS A 94 15.97 14.02 -3.73
N THR A 95 15.34 15.17 -3.99
CA THR A 95 14.44 15.80 -3.02
C THR A 95 13.19 14.96 -2.75
N GLY A 96 12.64 14.29 -3.78
CA GLY A 96 11.52 13.36 -3.61
C GLY A 96 11.88 12.18 -2.73
N GLY A 97 13.08 11.61 -2.91
CA GLY A 97 13.62 10.54 -2.06
C GLY A 97 13.74 10.94 -0.58
N VAL A 98 14.18 12.16 -0.30
CA VAL A 98 14.26 12.68 1.08
C VAL A 98 12.85 12.86 1.68
N VAL A 99 11.93 13.48 0.94
CA VAL A 99 10.55 13.74 1.41
C VAL A 99 9.82 12.43 1.74
N ILE A 100 9.90 11.42 0.86
CA ILE A 100 9.24 10.14 1.11
C ILE A 100 9.84 9.43 2.33
N THR A 101 11.15 9.55 2.54
CA THR A 101 11.84 8.94 3.69
C THR A 101 11.38 9.59 5.00
N PHE A 102 11.22 10.91 5.03
CA PHE A 102 10.66 11.62 6.19
C PHE A 102 9.20 11.25 6.44
N LEU A 103 8.36 11.21 5.39
CA LEU A 103 6.96 10.78 5.50
C LEU A 103 6.84 9.35 6.03
N TYR A 104 7.71 8.44 5.56
CA TYR A 104 7.79 7.06 6.00
C TYR A 104 8.14 6.96 7.50
N PHE A 105 9.11 7.76 7.96
CA PHE A 105 9.47 7.82 9.38
C PHE A 105 8.28 8.27 10.25
N PHE A 106 7.60 9.36 9.87
CA PHE A 106 6.44 9.86 10.60
C PHE A 106 5.22 8.95 10.53
N ALA A 107 5.10 8.11 9.50
CA ALA A 107 4.03 7.12 9.44
C ALA A 107 4.28 5.93 10.39
N ILE A 108 5.51 5.42 10.43
CA ILE A 108 5.83 4.19 11.17
C ILE A 108 6.19 4.45 12.62
N CYS A 109 6.92 5.51 12.93
CA CYS A 109 7.38 5.77 14.30
C CYS A 109 6.22 5.89 15.32
N PRO A 110 5.15 6.67 15.06
CA PRO A 110 4.00 6.73 15.96
C PRO A 110 3.22 5.42 16.02
N LEU A 111 3.17 4.68 14.91
CA LEU A 111 2.52 3.37 14.87
C LEU A 111 3.27 2.40 15.78
N LEU A 112 4.60 2.29 15.68
CA LEU A 112 5.40 1.48 16.59
C LEU A 112 5.23 1.88 18.06
N TRP A 113 5.18 3.19 18.35
CA TRP A 113 4.93 3.70 19.69
C TRP A 113 3.59 3.22 20.25
N ILE A 114 2.50 3.34 19.47
CA ILE A 114 1.16 2.91 19.91
C ILE A 114 1.17 1.41 20.21
N TYR A 115 1.81 0.61 19.37
CA TYR A 115 1.91 -0.84 19.56
C TYR A 115 2.69 -1.17 20.83
N GLY A 116 3.79 -0.47 21.08
CA GLY A 116 4.56 -0.58 22.33
C GLY A 116 3.68 -0.32 23.55
N VAL A 117 3.00 0.82 23.61
CA VAL A 117 2.10 1.18 24.73
C VAL A 117 0.95 0.20 24.89
N THR A 118 0.37 -0.32 23.81
CA THR A 118 -0.74 -1.27 23.91
C THR A 118 -0.35 -2.66 24.44
N ILE A 119 0.95 -3.00 24.46
CA ILE A 119 1.45 -4.27 25.00
C ILE A 119 1.79 -4.14 26.51
N THR A 120 2.04 -2.94 27.03
CA THR A 120 2.35 -2.71 28.45
C THR A 120 1.08 -2.43 29.26
#